data_AF-A0A7J7QS09-F1
#
_entry.id   AF-A0A7J7QS09-F1
#
_cell.length_a   1.000
_cell.length_b   1.000
_cell.length_c   1.000
_cell.angle_alpha   90.00
_cell.angle_beta   90.00
_cell.angle_gamma   90.00
#
_symmetry.space_group_name_H-M   'P 1'
#
loop_
_entity.id
_entity.type
_entity.pdbx_description
1 polymer ?
#
loop_
_entity_poly.entity_id
_entity_poly.type
_entity_poly.pdbx_seq_one_letter_code
_entity_poly.pdbx_strand_id
1 'polypeptide(L)'
;MTISGGKGKGYSSGGGSSGEDHNSKGGGLFAAYNAALQQHPLLVKAITTAILSAIGNLICQVLVEKKSDLDWRRINTFTVLGLLWVAPCLHVWYGSLNKIVTLQGNIGALARMACDQLGFAPLFVGSMIAILTALNGKSDRIIDTLKADLPSSIRANWALWVPAQFLNFRFVPAQYQVLFSNVVALAWNVYFSFATRPKIAVDGVDNGVDDGTDDGVDTA
;
A
#
# COMPACT_ATOMS: atom_id res chain seq x y z
N MET A 1 49.60 43.94 52.12
CA MET A 1 48.85 45.22 52.19
C MET A 1 47.54 45.01 51.48
N THR A 2 46.46 45.24 52.23
CA THR A 2 45.09 45.59 51.76
C THR A 2 44.24 44.52 51.07
N ILE A 3 43.31 44.02 51.88
CA ILE A 3 42.06 43.32 51.58
C ILE A 3 41.09 44.25 50.83
N SER A 4 40.24 43.69 49.94
CA SER A 4 38.79 43.97 49.83
C SER A 4 38.29 44.10 48.39
N GLY A 5 37.22 43.36 48.08
CA GLY A 5 36.39 43.51 46.89
C GLY A 5 35.85 42.15 46.44
N GLY A 6 34.56 41.86 46.36
CA GLY A 6 33.34 42.63 46.65
C GLY A 6 32.17 41.63 46.71
N LYS A 7 31.14 41.97 47.48
CA LYS A 7 29.92 41.19 47.68
C LYS A 7 29.19 40.92 46.35
N GLY A 8 29.14 39.66 45.92
CA GLY A 8 28.20 39.20 44.91
C GLY A 8 26.79 39.14 45.50
N LYS A 9 25.85 39.94 44.96
CA LYS A 9 24.43 39.87 45.28
C LYS A 9 23.86 38.56 44.73
N GLY A 10 23.43 37.68 45.63
CA GLY A 10 22.59 36.54 45.30
C GLY A 10 21.19 37.03 44.92
N TYR A 11 20.73 36.63 43.74
CA TYR A 11 19.31 36.59 43.41
C TYR A 11 18.89 35.13 43.40
N SER A 12 18.24 34.72 44.48
CA SER A 12 17.36 33.57 44.49
C SER A 12 16.00 34.06 44.04
N SER A 13 15.52 33.55 42.90
CA SER A 13 14.10 33.54 42.59
C SER A 13 13.74 32.12 42.21
N GLY A 14 13.11 31.44 43.15
CA GLY A 14 12.33 30.26 42.89
C GLY A 14 11.24 30.55 41.85
N GLY A 15 10.91 29.52 41.10
CA GLY A 15 9.92 29.56 40.06
C GLY A 15 9.88 28.21 39.37
N GLY A 16 9.50 27.18 40.15
CA GLY A 16 9.06 25.92 39.58
C GLY A 16 7.86 26.20 38.68
N SER A 17 8.06 26.07 37.38
CA SER A 17 6.97 25.92 36.44
C SER A 17 7.07 24.49 35.94
N SER A 18 6.37 23.62 36.65
CA SER A 18 5.91 22.33 36.14
C SER A 18 5.04 22.62 34.93
N GLY A 19 5.67 22.71 33.77
CA GLY A 19 4.99 22.78 32.48
C GLY A 19 4.27 21.46 32.29
N GLU A 20 2.96 21.52 32.46
CA GLU A 20 2.00 20.44 32.27
C GLU A 20 2.27 19.73 30.95
N ASP A 21 2.66 18.45 31.05
CA ASP A 21 2.67 17.51 29.94
C ASP A 21 1.24 17.39 29.41
N HIS A 22 0.93 18.19 28.40
CA HIS A 22 -0.27 18.04 27.59
C HIS A 22 -0.20 16.70 26.86
N ASN A 23 -0.71 15.70 27.55
CA ASN A 23 -1.05 14.37 27.09
C ASN A 23 -1.92 14.42 25.82
N SER A 24 -1.26 14.48 24.66
CA SER A 24 -1.84 14.15 23.36
C SER A 24 -1.88 12.62 23.21
N LYS A 25 -2.98 12.01 23.68
CA LYS A 25 -3.30 10.58 23.47
C LYS A 25 -3.65 10.22 22.00
N GLY A 26 -3.16 10.99 21.04
CA GLY A 26 -3.15 10.64 19.60
C GLY A 26 -1.77 10.25 19.07
N GLY A 27 -0.71 10.40 19.88
CA GLY A 27 0.67 10.26 19.42
C GLY A 27 1.28 8.86 19.53
N GLY A 28 0.72 7.92 20.31
CA GLY A 28 1.45 6.70 20.71
C GLY A 28 1.90 5.81 19.55
N LEU A 29 0.95 5.27 18.78
CA LEU A 29 1.27 4.29 17.72
C LEU A 29 1.90 4.93 16.48
N PHE A 30 1.41 6.10 16.07
CA PHE A 30 1.96 6.80 14.90
C PHE A 30 3.36 7.36 15.19
N ALA A 31 3.60 7.94 16.37
CA ALA A 31 4.95 8.37 16.74
C ALA A 31 5.88 7.17 16.93
N ALA A 32 5.42 6.05 17.49
CA ALA A 32 6.21 4.83 17.58
C ALA A 32 6.58 4.27 16.20
N TYR A 33 5.62 4.23 15.26
CA TYR A 33 5.88 3.83 13.87
C TYR A 33 6.89 4.76 13.21
N ASN A 34 6.74 6.08 13.39
CA ASN A 34 7.66 7.05 12.82
C ASN A 34 9.06 6.95 13.42
N ALA A 35 9.17 6.77 14.74
CA ALA A 35 10.45 6.57 15.42
C ALA A 35 11.15 5.31 14.89
N ALA A 36 10.42 4.19 14.79
CA ALA A 36 10.94 2.96 14.21
C ALA A 36 11.33 3.13 12.73
N LEU A 37 10.53 3.86 11.94
CA LEU A 37 10.79 4.13 10.53
C LEU A 37 12.04 4.99 10.33
N GLN A 38 12.34 5.92 11.24
CA GLN A 38 13.57 6.71 11.20
C GLN A 38 14.79 5.88 11.62
N GLN A 39 14.64 5.04 12.65
CA GLN A 39 15.74 4.23 13.17
C GLN A 39 16.11 3.06 12.25
N HIS A 40 15.11 2.38 11.68
CA HIS A 40 15.25 1.18 10.86
C HIS A 40 14.38 1.26 9.59
N PRO A 41 14.65 2.20 8.67
CA PRO A 41 13.75 2.54 7.57
C PRO A 41 13.47 1.38 6.62
N LEU A 42 14.48 0.57 6.29
CA LEU A 42 14.28 -0.58 5.39
C LEU A 42 13.44 -1.67 6.07
N LEU A 43 13.77 -2.03 7.31
CA LEU A 43 13.08 -3.08 8.05
C LEU A 43 11.60 -2.75 8.25
N VAL A 44 11.29 -1.53 8.70
CA VAL A 44 9.91 -1.11 8.93
C VAL A 44 9.11 -1.11 7.62
N LYS A 45 9.70 -0.60 6.53
CA LYS A 45 9.07 -0.66 5.19
C LYS A 45 8.85 -2.10 4.75
N ALA A 46 9.81 -2.99 4.97
CA ALA A 46 9.72 -4.40 4.63
C ALA A 46 8.59 -5.11 5.37
N ILE A 47 8.54 -4.99 6.70
CA ILE A 47 7.48 -5.59 7.52
C ILE A 47 6.11 -5.04 7.11
N THR A 48 6.00 -3.72 6.94
CA THR A 48 4.74 -3.08 6.54
C THR A 48 4.28 -3.56 5.17
N THR A 49 5.21 -3.70 4.21
CA THR A 49 4.91 -4.22 2.87
C THR A 49 4.47 -5.68 2.92
N ALA A 50 5.12 -6.51 3.74
CA ALA A 50 4.76 -7.91 3.92
C ALA A 50 3.32 -8.07 4.46
N ILE A 51 2.98 -7.31 5.50
CA ILE A 51 1.64 -7.29 6.09
C ILE A 51 0.59 -6.84 5.07
N LEU A 52 0.84 -5.73 4.38
CA LEU A 52 -0.10 -5.22 3.36
C LEU A 52 -0.24 -6.18 2.17
N SER A 53 0.84 -6.88 1.78
CA SER A 53 0.79 -7.91 0.74
C SER A 53 -0.05 -9.10 1.17
N ALA A 54 0.10 -9.56 2.41
CA ALA A 54 -0.71 -10.65 2.98
C ALA A 54 -2.21 -10.28 3.00
N ILE A 55 -2.54 -9.09 3.52
CA ILE A 55 -3.92 -8.58 3.58
C ILE A 55 -4.49 -8.42 2.17
N GLY A 56 -3.73 -7.82 1.25
CA GLY A 56 -4.17 -7.65 -0.13
C GLY A 56 -4.45 -8.97 -0.84
N ASN A 57 -3.64 -10.01 -0.56
CA ASN A 57 -3.87 -11.34 -1.10
C ASN A 57 -5.11 -12.00 -0.49
N LEU A 58 -5.32 -11.89 0.81
CA LEU A 58 -6.53 -12.37 1.50
C LEU A 58 -7.78 -11.71 0.92
N ILE A 59 -7.79 -10.39 0.80
CA ILE A 59 -8.89 -9.63 0.20
C ILE A 59 -9.14 -10.09 -1.23
N CYS A 60 -8.08 -10.25 -2.04
CA CYS A 60 -8.22 -10.70 -3.41
C CYS A 60 -8.87 -12.08 -3.50
N GLN A 61 -8.37 -13.04 -2.70
CA GLN A 61 -8.89 -14.40 -2.71
C GLN A 61 -10.35 -14.50 -2.22
N VAL A 62 -10.72 -13.73 -1.20
CA VAL A 62 -12.06 -13.77 -0.60
C VAL A 62 -13.08 -12.94 -1.40
N LEU A 63 -12.72 -11.73 -1.82
CA LEU A 63 -13.67 -10.77 -2.40
C LEU A 63 -13.66 -10.72 -3.93
N VAL A 64 -12.52 -10.97 -4.60
CA VAL A 64 -12.43 -11.04 -6.07
C VAL A 64 -12.69 -12.47 -6.52
N GLU A 65 -11.86 -13.40 -6.05
CA GLU A 65 -11.80 -14.77 -6.56
C GLU A 65 -12.88 -15.66 -5.91
N LYS A 66 -13.47 -15.21 -4.79
CA LYS A 66 -14.50 -15.93 -4.03
C LYS A 66 -14.13 -17.39 -3.74
N LYS A 67 -12.86 -17.63 -3.41
CA LYS A 67 -12.38 -18.98 -3.12
C LYS A 67 -13.03 -19.52 -1.85
N SER A 68 -13.50 -20.77 -1.89
CA SER A 68 -13.97 -21.51 -0.71
C SER A 68 -12.84 -21.79 0.27
N ASP A 69 -11.67 -22.14 -0.26
CA ASP A 69 -10.47 -22.46 0.50
C ASP A 69 -9.34 -21.49 0.17
N LEU A 70 -8.71 -20.95 1.21
CA LEU A 70 -7.61 -20.01 1.06
C LEU A 70 -6.34 -20.70 0.58
N ASP A 71 -5.73 -20.15 -0.46
CA ASP A 71 -4.42 -20.52 -0.95
C ASP A 71 -3.34 -19.85 -0.07
N TRP A 72 -3.02 -20.54 1.02
CA TRP A 72 -1.98 -20.13 1.98
C TRP A 72 -0.59 -20.08 1.35
N ARG A 73 -0.30 -20.93 0.35
CA ARG A 73 0.98 -20.89 -0.37
C ARG A 73 1.12 -19.55 -1.09
N ARG A 74 0.07 -19.08 -1.77
CA ARG A 74 0.09 -17.78 -2.44
C ARG A 74 0.22 -16.64 -1.43
N ILE A 75 -0.51 -16.66 -0.33
CA ILE A 75 -0.39 -15.64 0.74
C ILE A 75 1.05 -15.56 1.23
N ASN A 76 1.65 -16.71 1.56
CA ASN A 76 3.05 -16.77 2.03
C ASN A 76 4.03 -16.28 0.96
N THR A 77 3.86 -16.68 -0.31
CA THR A 77 4.69 -16.20 -1.42
C THR A 77 4.66 -14.68 -1.52
N PHE A 78 3.48 -14.06 -1.58
CA PHE A 78 3.37 -12.60 -1.70
C PHE A 78 3.85 -11.87 -0.44
N THR A 79 3.70 -12.47 0.74
CA THR A 79 4.22 -11.92 2.00
C THR A 79 5.75 -11.89 1.98
N VAL A 80 6.39 -13.01 1.60
CA VAL A 80 7.85 -13.12 1.50
C VAL A 80 8.40 -12.22 0.40
N LEU A 81 7.76 -12.17 -0.76
CA LEU A 81 8.14 -11.24 -1.83
C LEU A 81 7.98 -9.78 -1.39
N GLY A 82 6.92 -9.46 -0.66
CA GLY A 82 6.72 -8.15 -0.05
C GLY A 82 7.88 -7.75 0.86
N LEU A 83 8.30 -8.67 1.73
CA LEU A 83 9.36 -8.49 2.72
C LEU A 83 10.75 -8.38 2.07
N LEU A 84 11.11 -9.33 1.20
CA LEU A 84 12.49 -9.55 0.76
C LEU A 84 12.80 -8.97 -0.62
N TRP A 85 11.78 -8.66 -1.43
CA TRP A 85 11.97 -8.17 -2.80
C TRP A 85 11.37 -6.78 -2.99
N VAL A 86 10.04 -6.67 -2.84
CA VAL A 86 9.29 -5.44 -3.15
C VAL A 86 9.80 -4.27 -2.30
N ALA A 87 9.80 -4.40 -0.97
CA ALA A 87 10.18 -3.27 -0.11
C ALA A 87 11.65 -2.85 -0.25
N PRO A 88 12.64 -3.76 -0.32
CA PRO A 88 14.01 -3.38 -0.62
C PRO A 88 14.17 -2.67 -1.97
N CYS A 89 13.57 -3.19 -3.04
CA CYS A 89 13.61 -2.56 -4.36
C CYS A 89 13.03 -1.15 -4.32
N LEU A 90 11.83 -0.96 -3.74
CA LEU A 90 11.19 0.35 -3.64
C LEU A 90 11.96 1.31 -2.72
N HIS A 91 12.51 0.81 -1.60
CA HIS A 91 13.31 1.61 -0.69
C HIS A 91 14.53 2.22 -1.39
N VAL A 92 15.30 1.38 -2.08
CA VAL A 92 16.50 1.80 -2.81
C VAL A 92 16.12 2.69 -3.99
N TRP A 93 15.11 2.31 -4.77
CA TRP A 93 14.71 3.06 -5.96
C TRP A 93 14.19 4.45 -5.62
N TYR A 94 13.17 4.58 -4.75
CA TYR A 94 12.63 5.89 -4.39
C TYR A 94 13.67 6.75 -3.65
N GLY A 95 14.49 6.13 -2.80
CA GLY A 95 15.61 6.83 -2.15
C GLY A 95 16.62 7.41 -3.16
N SER A 96 16.96 6.64 -4.19
CA SER A 96 17.88 7.08 -5.25
C SER A 96 17.25 8.14 -6.14
N LEU A 97 16.00 7.93 -6.54
CA LEU A 97 15.27 8.82 -7.43
C LEU A 97 15.04 10.21 -6.82
N ASN A 98 14.78 10.27 -5.50
CA ASN A 98 14.69 11.54 -4.77
C ASN A 98 16.04 12.28 -4.68
N LYS A 99 17.17 11.60 -4.78
CA LYS A 99 18.51 12.20 -4.80
C LYS A 99 18.93 12.66 -6.20
N ILE A 100 18.64 11.84 -7.21
CA ILE A 100 19.04 12.08 -8.60
C ILE A 100 18.20 13.19 -9.23
N VAL A 101 16.88 13.18 -9.01
CA VAL A 101 15.98 14.20 -9.54
C VAL A 101 15.90 15.36 -8.55
N THR A 102 16.71 16.39 -8.79
CA THR A 102 16.79 17.60 -7.94
C THR A 102 15.69 18.63 -8.24
N LEU A 103 15.00 18.47 -9.37
CA LEU A 103 13.86 19.30 -9.76
C LEU A 103 12.74 19.25 -8.70
N GLN A 104 12.11 20.40 -8.49
CA GLN A 104 11.07 20.59 -7.46
C GLN A 104 9.68 20.80 -8.08
N GLY A 105 8.65 20.73 -7.25
CA GLY A 105 7.26 20.98 -7.65
C GLY A 105 6.75 19.97 -8.69
N ASN A 106 5.86 20.42 -9.57
CA ASN A 106 5.19 19.55 -10.54
C ASN A 106 6.17 18.94 -11.55
N ILE A 107 7.15 19.71 -12.01
CA ILE A 107 8.15 19.25 -12.99
C ILE A 107 9.03 18.15 -12.36
N GLY A 108 9.45 18.33 -11.10
CA GLY A 108 10.17 17.29 -10.37
C GLY A 108 9.36 16.01 -10.20
N ALA A 109 8.08 16.13 -9.84
CA ALA A 109 7.19 14.97 -9.70
C ALA A 109 6.97 14.26 -11.04
N LEU A 110 6.77 14.99 -12.15
CA LEU A 110 6.66 14.42 -13.49
C LEU A 110 7.94 13.70 -13.89
N ALA A 111 9.12 14.29 -13.65
CA ALA A 111 10.40 13.67 -13.97
C ALA A 111 10.61 12.36 -13.19
N ARG A 112 10.36 12.35 -11.87
CA ARG A 112 10.44 11.13 -11.05
C ARG A 112 9.47 10.07 -11.53
N MET A 113 8.20 10.45 -11.78
CA MET A 113 7.20 9.54 -12.31
C MET A 113 7.62 8.97 -13.68
N ALA A 114 8.13 9.79 -14.60
CA ALA A 114 8.58 9.31 -15.90
C ALA A 114 9.74 8.32 -15.78
N CYS A 115 10.75 8.61 -14.95
CA CYS A 115 11.85 7.68 -14.68
C CYS A 115 11.35 6.36 -14.06
N ASP A 116 10.41 6.46 -13.12
CA ASP A 116 9.81 5.31 -12.46
C ASP A 116 9.03 4.43 -13.45
N GLN A 117 8.18 5.03 -14.28
CA GLN A 117 7.27 4.30 -15.16
C GLN A 117 7.96 3.80 -16.45
N LEU A 118 8.98 4.50 -16.96
CA LEU A 118 9.69 4.09 -18.18
C LEU A 118 10.92 3.22 -17.90
N GLY A 119 11.56 3.37 -16.75
CA GLY A 119 12.76 2.62 -16.39
C GLY A 119 12.48 1.51 -15.39
N PHE A 120 12.04 1.88 -14.19
CA PHE A 120 11.91 0.92 -13.09
C PHE A 120 10.74 -0.03 -13.25
N ALA A 121 9.55 0.46 -13.65
CA ALA A 121 8.35 -0.37 -13.74
C ALA A 121 8.50 -1.56 -14.71
N PRO A 122 9.06 -1.42 -15.94
CA PRO A 122 9.30 -2.55 -16.83
C PRO A 122 10.20 -3.63 -16.23
N LEU A 123 11.30 -3.22 -15.59
CA LEU A 123 12.25 -4.13 -14.95
C LEU A 123 11.63 -4.81 -13.72
N PHE A 124 10.90 -4.04 -12.91
CA PHE A 124 10.28 -4.51 -11.69
C PHE A 124 9.15 -5.50 -11.99
N VAL A 125 8.22 -5.15 -12.89
CA VAL A 125 7.13 -6.04 -13.31
C VAL A 125 7.68 -7.28 -14.01
N GLY A 126 8.67 -7.14 -14.89
CA GLY A 126 9.35 -8.28 -15.51
C GLY A 126 9.98 -9.21 -14.48
N SER A 127 10.70 -8.66 -13.48
CA SER A 127 11.27 -9.47 -12.41
C SER A 127 10.19 -10.21 -11.61
N MET A 128 9.03 -9.58 -11.36
CA MET A 128 7.93 -10.22 -10.64
C MET A 128 7.30 -11.36 -11.43
N ILE A 129 7.05 -11.17 -12.74
CA ILE A 129 6.57 -12.25 -13.61
C ILE A 129 7.56 -13.41 -13.62
N ALA A 130 8.86 -13.13 -13.76
CA ALA A 130 9.90 -14.16 -13.77
C ALA A 130 9.97 -14.94 -12.44
N ILE A 131 10.01 -14.23 -11.31
CA ILE A 131 10.07 -14.83 -9.97
C ILE A 131 8.83 -15.69 -9.72
N LEU A 132 7.62 -15.16 -10.00
CA LEU A 132 6.39 -15.91 -9.79
C LEU A 132 6.30 -17.14 -10.69
N THR A 133 6.76 -17.04 -11.93
CA THR A 133 6.81 -18.17 -12.87
C THR A 133 7.76 -19.28 -12.35
N ALA A 134 8.94 -18.89 -11.86
CA ALA A 134 9.90 -19.80 -11.25
C ALA A 134 9.36 -20.48 -9.98
N LEU A 135 8.73 -19.71 -9.07
CA LEU A 135 8.15 -20.21 -7.83
C LEU A 135 6.96 -21.16 -8.05
N ASN A 136 6.32 -21.06 -9.21
CA ASN A 136 5.29 -21.99 -9.67
C ASN A 136 5.87 -23.24 -10.37
N GLY A 137 7.20 -23.42 -10.35
CA GLY A 137 7.88 -24.59 -10.91
C GLY A 137 8.02 -24.58 -12.43
N LYS A 138 7.81 -23.44 -13.08
CA LYS A 138 7.82 -23.28 -14.55
C LYS A 138 9.03 -22.49 -15.04
N SER A 139 10.21 -22.73 -14.47
CA SER A 139 11.41 -21.94 -14.73
C SER A 139 11.85 -21.97 -16.21
N ASP A 140 11.56 -23.05 -16.92
CA ASP A 140 11.77 -23.21 -18.37
C ASP A 140 10.90 -22.25 -19.21
N ARG A 141 9.77 -21.79 -18.66
CA ARG A 141 8.79 -20.92 -19.34
C ARG A 141 8.91 -19.45 -19.01
N ILE A 142 9.93 -19.03 -18.23
CA ILE A 142 10.09 -17.64 -17.82
C ILE A 142 10.13 -16.70 -19.03
N ILE A 143 10.93 -17.04 -20.04
CA ILE A 143 11.09 -16.20 -21.24
C ILE A 143 9.79 -16.13 -22.05
N ASP A 144 9.10 -17.26 -22.21
CA ASP A 144 7.82 -17.32 -22.93
C ASP A 144 6.74 -16.50 -22.21
N THR A 145 6.66 -16.63 -20.89
CA THR A 145 5.70 -15.91 -20.05
C THR A 145 5.97 -14.41 -20.07
N LEU A 146 7.24 -13.99 -20.01
CA LEU A 146 7.61 -12.59 -20.14
C LEU A 146 7.21 -12.01 -21.50
N LYS A 147 7.46 -12.73 -22.59
CA LYS A 147 7.08 -12.26 -23.94
C LYS A 147 5.57 -12.10 -24.08
N ALA A 148 4.79 -13.02 -23.49
CA ALA A 148 3.34 -13.00 -23.57
C ALA A 148 2.71 -11.93 -22.65
N ASP A 149 3.11 -11.90 -21.38
CA ASP A 149 2.36 -11.19 -20.34
C ASP A 149 2.93 -9.81 -20.02
N LEU A 150 4.22 -9.57 -20.25
CA LEU A 150 4.84 -8.29 -19.90
C LEU A 150 4.19 -7.10 -20.64
N PRO A 151 3.91 -7.15 -21.97
CA PRO A 151 3.37 -5.99 -22.67
C PRO A 151 1.96 -5.58 -22.20
N SER A 152 1.09 -6.55 -21.89
CA SER A 152 -0.24 -6.27 -21.33
C SER A 152 -0.13 -5.79 -19.88
N SER A 153 0.76 -6.41 -19.09
CA SER A 153 1.01 -6.05 -17.69
C SER A 153 1.51 -4.61 -17.55
N ILE A 154 2.44 -4.17 -18.39
CA ILE A 154 2.97 -2.79 -18.35
C ILE A 154 1.89 -1.76 -18.69
N ARG A 155 1.05 -2.03 -19.70
CA ARG A 155 -0.05 -1.13 -20.06
C ARG A 155 -1.05 -0.99 -18.91
N ALA A 156 -1.44 -2.10 -18.30
CA ALA A 156 -2.31 -2.08 -17.13
C ALA A 156 -1.65 -1.40 -15.93
N ASN A 157 -0.35 -1.64 -15.72
CA ASN A 157 0.44 -1.01 -14.67
C ASN A 157 0.43 0.52 -14.82
N TRP A 158 0.66 1.05 -16.03
CA TRP A 158 0.65 2.51 -16.25
C TRP A 158 -0.70 3.16 -15.96
N ALA A 159 -1.82 2.48 -16.25
CA ALA A 159 -3.15 3.04 -15.99
C ALA A 159 -3.37 3.37 -14.50
N LEU A 160 -2.83 2.55 -13.60
CA LEU A 160 -2.89 2.78 -12.16
C LEU A 160 -1.73 3.67 -11.67
N TRP A 161 -0.52 3.31 -12.05
CA TRP A 161 0.67 3.80 -11.37
C TRP A 161 1.15 5.16 -11.88
N VAL A 162 0.88 5.54 -13.13
CA VAL A 162 1.20 6.90 -13.61
C VAL A 162 0.53 7.98 -12.75
N PRO A 163 -0.81 7.98 -12.55
CA PRO A 163 -1.44 8.98 -11.71
C PRO A 163 -1.05 8.84 -10.24
N ALA A 164 -0.99 7.61 -9.71
CA ALA A 164 -0.62 7.37 -8.33
C ALA A 164 0.81 7.86 -8.01
N GLN A 165 1.78 7.57 -8.88
CA GLN A 165 3.18 7.94 -8.65
C GLN A 165 3.42 9.43 -8.83
N PHE A 166 2.68 10.09 -9.71
CA PHE A 166 2.70 11.55 -9.76
C PHE A 166 2.27 12.15 -8.41
N LEU A 167 1.15 11.68 -7.83
CA LEU A 167 0.69 12.12 -6.51
C LEU A 167 1.70 11.78 -5.42
N ASN A 168 2.27 10.56 -5.46
CA ASN A 168 3.28 10.10 -4.52
C ASN A 168 4.49 11.04 -4.48
N PHE A 169 5.12 11.28 -5.64
CA PHE A 169 6.30 12.13 -5.72
C PHE A 169 6.03 13.62 -5.55
N ARG A 170 4.77 14.06 -5.69
CA ARG A 170 4.38 15.46 -5.54
C ARG A 170 4.01 15.85 -4.12
N PHE A 171 3.31 14.97 -3.40
CA PHE A 171 2.66 15.30 -2.13
C PHE A 171 3.13 14.43 -0.96
N VAL A 172 3.71 13.25 -1.20
CA VAL A 172 4.08 12.32 -0.14
C VAL A 172 5.55 12.51 0.26
N PRO A 173 5.84 12.74 1.55
CA PRO A 173 7.22 12.79 2.05
C PRO A 173 7.98 11.49 1.76
N ALA A 174 9.28 11.59 1.44
CA ALA A 174 10.12 10.49 0.98
C ALA A 174 10.07 9.23 1.87
N GLN A 175 9.97 9.40 3.18
CA GLN A 175 9.87 8.29 4.13
C GLN A 175 8.58 7.46 3.97
N TYR A 176 7.48 8.08 3.53
CA TYR A 176 6.17 7.44 3.39
C TYR A 176 5.84 7.00 1.96
N GLN A 177 6.69 7.30 0.97
CA GLN A 177 6.38 6.97 -0.43
C GLN A 177 6.16 5.48 -0.67
N VAL A 178 6.90 4.60 0.03
CA VAL A 178 6.69 3.15 -0.03
C VAL A 178 5.36 2.74 0.61
N LEU A 179 5.01 3.34 1.76
CA LEU A 179 3.73 3.10 2.42
C LEU A 179 2.56 3.52 1.52
N PHE A 180 2.66 4.70 0.91
CA PHE A 180 1.66 5.18 -0.04
C PHE A 180 1.47 4.20 -1.21
N SER A 181 2.56 3.74 -1.84
CA SER A 181 2.48 2.76 -2.92
C SER A 181 1.77 1.49 -2.48
N ASN A 182 2.10 0.95 -1.30
CA ASN A 182 1.45 -0.25 -0.78
C ASN A 182 -0.05 -0.05 -0.51
N VAL A 183 -0.46 1.11 -0.02
CA VAL A 183 -1.87 1.44 0.20
C VAL A 183 -2.62 1.57 -1.13
N VAL A 184 -2.04 2.20 -2.14
CA VAL A 184 -2.63 2.25 -3.49
C VAL A 184 -2.79 0.86 -4.07
N ALA A 185 -1.77 0.00 -3.95
CA ALA A 185 -1.84 -1.39 -4.41
C ALA A 185 -2.98 -2.17 -3.72
N LEU A 186 -3.14 -1.98 -2.40
CA LEU A 186 -4.23 -2.58 -1.64
C LEU A 186 -5.60 -2.07 -2.13
N ALA A 187 -5.76 -0.75 -2.25
CA ALA A 187 -7.00 -0.13 -2.71
C ALA A 187 -7.39 -0.57 -4.12
N TRP A 188 -6.40 -0.74 -5.01
CA TRP A 188 -6.62 -1.25 -6.35
C TRP A 188 -7.14 -2.69 -6.36
N ASN A 189 -6.54 -3.57 -5.55
CA ASN A 189 -7.01 -4.94 -5.40
C ASN A 189 -8.47 -4.97 -4.92
N VAL A 190 -8.84 -4.10 -3.98
CA VAL A 190 -10.21 -3.94 -3.49
C VAL A 190 -11.14 -3.41 -4.59
N TYR A 191 -10.77 -2.33 -5.30
CA TYR A 191 -11.59 -1.74 -6.35
C TYR A 191 -11.91 -2.75 -7.45
N PHE A 192 -10.89 -3.48 -7.93
CA PHE A 192 -11.11 -4.52 -8.91
C PHE A 192 -12.02 -5.65 -8.39
N SER A 193 -11.98 -5.96 -7.09
CA SER A 193 -12.90 -6.92 -6.45
C SER A 193 -14.36 -6.50 -6.60
N PHE A 194 -14.64 -5.20 -6.54
CA PHE A 194 -15.99 -4.67 -6.63
C PHE A 194 -16.42 -4.42 -8.07
N ALA A 195 -15.55 -3.86 -8.90
CA ALA A 195 -15.84 -3.51 -10.28
C ALA A 195 -16.06 -4.74 -11.19
N THR A 196 -15.46 -5.89 -10.85
CA THR A 196 -15.64 -7.15 -11.60
C THR A 196 -16.84 -7.99 -11.14
N ARG A 197 -17.63 -7.51 -10.16
CA ARG A 197 -18.89 -8.18 -9.80
C ARG A 197 -19.87 -8.06 -10.98
N PRO A 198 -20.44 -9.19 -11.47
CA PRO A 198 -21.64 -9.11 -12.30
C PRO A 198 -22.72 -8.39 -11.49
N LYS A 199 -23.33 -7.34 -12.07
CA LYS A 199 -24.53 -6.73 -11.48
C LYS A 199 -25.61 -7.81 -11.47
N ILE A 200 -25.98 -8.29 -10.29
CA ILE A 200 -27.17 -9.13 -10.14
C ILE A 200 -28.35 -8.21 -10.47
N ALA A 201 -28.95 -8.39 -11.64
CA ALA A 201 -30.26 -7.83 -11.93
C ALA A 201 -31.25 -8.52 -10.99
N VAL A 202 -31.74 -7.78 -10.00
CA VAL A 202 -32.89 -8.19 -9.20
C VAL A 202 -34.11 -7.75 -10.01
N ASP A 203 -34.48 -8.57 -11.00
CA ASP A 203 -35.78 -8.43 -11.65
C ASP A 203 -36.81 -9.21 -10.81
N GLY A 204 -37.68 -8.45 -10.16
CA GLY A 204 -39.08 -8.78 -9.90
C GLY A 204 -39.39 -10.06 -9.15
N VAL A 205 -39.39 -10.00 -7.81
CA VAL A 205 -40.37 -10.77 -7.03
C VAL A 205 -41.73 -10.12 -7.31
N ASP A 206 -42.53 -10.75 -8.18
CA ASP A 206 -43.94 -10.43 -8.33
C ASP A 206 -44.69 -10.94 -7.09
N ASN A 207 -45.11 -10.00 -6.26
CA ASN A 207 -46.08 -10.21 -5.18
C ASN A 207 -47.45 -9.76 -5.71
N GLY A 208 -48.27 -10.71 -6.17
CA GLY A 208 -49.72 -10.56 -6.27
C GLY A 208 -50.34 -11.73 -5.50
N VAL A 209 -50.64 -11.56 -4.22
CA VAL A 209 -51.98 -11.19 -3.69
C VAL A 209 -53.06 -12.19 -4.09
N ASP A 210 -53.43 -12.95 -3.06
CA ASP A 210 -54.65 -13.72 -2.80
C ASP A 210 -55.92 -13.19 -3.50
N ASP A 211 -56.63 -14.07 -4.19
CA ASP A 211 -58.09 -13.96 -4.35
C ASP A 211 -58.70 -15.36 -4.17
N GLY A 212 -59.07 -15.65 -2.93
CA GLY A 212 -59.98 -16.73 -2.62
C GLY A 212 -61.38 -16.35 -3.08
N THR A 213 -61.92 -17.10 -4.05
CA THR A 213 -63.36 -17.28 -4.16
C THR A 213 -63.68 -18.76 -4.32
N ASP A 214 -64.39 -19.22 -3.29
CA ASP A 214 -65.19 -20.44 -3.20
C ASP A 214 -66.19 -20.53 -4.36
N ASP A 215 -66.32 -21.72 -4.95
CA ASP A 215 -67.53 -22.19 -5.63
C ASP A 215 -67.41 -23.72 -5.81
N GLY A 216 -67.94 -24.47 -4.85
CA GLY A 216 -68.19 -25.89 -5.02
C GLY A 216 -69.42 -26.14 -5.89
N VAL A 217 -69.33 -27.07 -6.87
CA VAL A 217 -70.47 -27.83 -7.41
C VAL A 217 -69.98 -29.19 -7.94
N ASP A 218 -70.70 -30.25 -7.54
CA ASP A 218 -70.72 -31.62 -8.04
C ASP A 218 -70.52 -31.79 -9.56
N THR A 219 -69.91 -32.90 -10.00
CA THR A 219 -70.62 -34.01 -10.68
C THR A 219 -69.67 -35.06 -11.28
N ALA A 220 -70.02 -36.34 -10.99
CA ALA A 220 -69.78 -37.59 -11.71
C ALA A 220 -68.36 -38.21 -11.77
#